data_AF-A0A951JG59-F1
#
_entry.id   AF-A0A951JG59-F1
#
_cell.length_a   1.000
_cell.length_b   1.000
_cell.length_c   1.000
_cell.angle_alpha   90.00
_cell.angle_beta   90.00
_cell.angle_gamma   90.00
#
_symmetry.space_group_name_H-M   'P 1'
#
loop_
_entity.id
_entity.type
_entity.pdbx_description
1 polymer ?
#
loop_
_entity_poly.entity_id
_entity_poly.type
_entity_poly.pdbx_seq_one_letter_code
_entity_poly.pdbx_strand_id
1 'polypeptide(L)'
;MSRAFVKEDSGFVPPGRFGLPPRDDPRFDSAAARALIEAARDANTASAEAATGYRWGEPRLHRHVRKLLEAAEALPEHEQDRRYVRVARRFLGT
;
A
#
# COMPACT_ATOMS: atom_id res chain seq x y z
N MET A 1 -27.79 4.15 13.13
CA MET A 1 -26.94 5.27 12.66
C MET A 1 -25.90 4.71 11.71
N SER A 2 -26.14 4.85 10.41
CA SER A 2 -25.33 4.25 9.35
C SER A 2 -24.01 4.99 9.22
N ARG A 3 -22.89 4.31 9.51
CA ARG A 3 -21.57 4.83 9.12
C ARG A 3 -21.46 4.63 7.62
N ALA A 4 -21.49 5.74 6.90
CA ALA A 4 -21.18 5.78 5.48
C ALA A 4 -19.82 5.10 5.26
N PHE A 5 -19.86 3.92 4.65
CA PHE A 5 -18.69 3.33 4.01
C PHE A 5 -18.39 4.25 2.83
N VAL A 6 -17.42 5.14 2.98
CA VAL A 6 -16.78 5.78 1.83
C VAL A 6 -16.02 4.69 1.10
N LYS A 7 -16.71 4.03 0.17
CA LYS A 7 -16.08 3.27 -0.90
C LYS A 7 -15.55 4.33 -1.86
N GLU A 8 -14.32 4.79 -1.62
CA GLU A 8 -13.57 5.52 -2.63
C GLU A 8 -13.31 4.54 -3.78
N ASP A 9 -14.22 4.58 -4.74
CA ASP A 9 -14.07 3.97 -6.05
C ASP A 9 -12.85 4.62 -6.72
N SER A 10 -11.69 3.98 -6.59
CA SER A 10 -10.47 4.41 -7.26
C SER A 10 -10.52 3.77 -8.64
N GLY A 11 -11.00 4.55 -9.59
CA GLY A 11 -11.28 4.16 -10.96
C GLY A 11 -10.18 3.36 -11.64
N PHE A 12 -10.65 2.47 -12.51
CA PHE A 12 -9.95 1.73 -13.55
C PHE A 12 -8.58 2.31 -13.96
N VAL A 13 -7.49 1.55 -13.71
CA VAL A 13 -6.15 1.84 -14.23
C VAL A 13 -5.75 0.73 -15.22
N PRO A 14 -5.44 1.04 -16.49
CA PRO A 14 -4.82 0.09 -17.40
C PRO A 14 -3.44 -0.31 -16.83
N PRO A 15 -3.16 -1.60 -16.60
CA PRO A 15 -2.04 -1.99 -15.76
C PRO A 15 -0.70 -1.89 -16.50
N GLY A 16 0.15 -0.96 -16.06
CA GLY A 16 1.48 -1.41 -15.63
C GLY A 16 1.34 -2.26 -14.37
N ARG A 17 2.29 -3.14 -14.05
CA ARG A 17 2.20 -4.17 -12.98
C ARG A 17 1.70 -3.68 -11.61
N PHE A 18 1.75 -2.37 -11.33
CA PHE A 18 1.37 -1.75 -10.05
C PHE A 18 0.25 -0.70 -10.11
N GLY A 19 -0.33 -0.41 -11.29
CA GLY A 19 -1.48 0.51 -11.43
C GLY A 19 -1.27 1.91 -10.83
N LEU A 20 -0.06 2.48 -10.95
CA LEU A 20 0.27 3.78 -10.36
C LEU A 20 -0.39 4.93 -11.14
N PRO A 21 -0.96 5.94 -10.45
CA PRO A 21 -1.40 7.17 -11.10
C PRO A 21 -0.19 8.01 -11.58
N PRO A 22 -0.43 9.14 -12.29
CA PRO A 22 0.61 10.11 -12.60
C PRO A 22 1.35 10.59 -11.34
N ARG A 23 2.63 10.97 -11.49
CA ARG A 23 3.51 11.27 -10.35
C ARG A 23 3.16 12.57 -9.61
N ASP A 24 2.46 13.46 -10.28
CA ASP A 24 1.90 14.71 -9.77
C ASP A 24 0.51 14.54 -9.14
N ASP A 25 -0.11 13.36 -9.26
CA ASP A 25 -1.39 13.06 -8.62
C ASP A 25 -1.20 12.99 -7.09
N PRO A 26 -2.02 13.68 -6.29
CA PRO A 26 -1.93 13.64 -4.82
C PRO A 26 -2.15 12.23 -4.24
N ARG A 27 -2.72 11.29 -5.01
CA ARG A 27 -2.91 9.89 -4.63
C ARG A 27 -1.66 9.04 -4.89
N PHE A 28 -0.67 9.54 -5.62
CA PHE A 28 0.53 8.78 -6.00
C PHE A 28 1.24 8.16 -4.79
N ASP A 29 1.49 8.93 -3.74
CA ASP A 29 2.17 8.44 -2.54
C ASP A 29 1.40 7.29 -1.86
N SER A 30 0.07 7.38 -1.85
CA SER A 30 -0.78 6.31 -1.31
C SER A 30 -0.74 5.03 -2.15
N ALA A 31 -0.77 5.17 -3.48
CA ALA A 31 -0.68 4.05 -4.41
C ALA A 31 0.71 3.41 -4.39
N ALA A 32 1.77 4.22 -4.31
CA ALA A 32 3.14 3.76 -4.22
C ALA A 32 3.41 3.00 -2.91
N ALA A 33 2.90 3.50 -1.79
CA ALA A 33 2.97 2.80 -0.51
C ALA A 33 2.33 1.41 -0.61
N ARG A 34 1.13 1.32 -1.18
CA ARG A 34 0.44 0.04 -1.40
C ARG A 34 1.23 -0.89 -2.31
N ALA A 35 1.73 -0.39 -3.44
CA ALA A 35 2.52 -1.15 -4.40
C ALA A 35 3.80 -1.75 -3.77
N LEU A 36 4.50 -0.98 -2.93
CA LEU A 36 5.71 -1.47 -2.25
C LEU A 36 5.39 -2.61 -1.27
N ILE A 37 4.31 -2.51 -0.49
CA ILE A 37 3.92 -3.58 0.45
C ILE A 37 3.46 -4.84 -0.29
N GLU A 38 2.60 -4.69 -1.31
CA GLU A 38 2.12 -5.82 -2.12
C GLU A 38 3.29 -6.51 -2.84
N ALA A 39 4.22 -5.74 -3.42
CA ALA A 39 5.39 -6.31 -4.07
C ALA A 39 6.33 -7.02 -3.10
N ALA A 40 6.54 -6.46 -1.90
CA ALA A 40 7.39 -7.06 -0.89
C ALA A 40 6.79 -8.33 -0.28
N ARG A 41 5.46 -8.43 -0.19
CA ARG A 41 4.75 -9.69 0.15
C ARG A 41 5.13 -10.81 -0.82
N ASP A 42 5.36 -10.48 -2.09
CA ASP A 42 5.75 -11.42 -3.16
C ASP A 42 7.26 -11.42 -3.44
N ALA A 43 8.08 -10.93 -2.50
CA ALA A 43 9.55 -10.85 -2.62
C ALA A 43 10.05 -10.10 -3.88
N ASN A 44 9.27 -9.14 -4.38
CA ASN A 44 9.56 -8.37 -5.60
C ASN A 44 9.64 -6.86 -5.36
N THR A 45 10.24 -6.46 -4.24
CA THR A 45 10.41 -5.05 -3.85
C THR A 45 11.13 -4.23 -4.93
N ALA A 46 12.15 -4.79 -5.58
CA ALA A 46 12.95 -4.09 -6.59
C ALA A 46 12.10 -3.57 -7.77
N SER A 47 11.10 -4.34 -8.23
CA SER A 47 10.22 -3.89 -9.31
C SER A 47 9.32 -2.72 -8.87
N ALA A 48 8.85 -2.73 -7.62
CA ALA A 48 8.03 -1.65 -7.09
C ALA A 48 8.83 -0.38 -6.79
N GLU A 49 10.08 -0.52 -6.31
CA GLU A 49 10.98 0.63 -6.16
C GLU A 49 11.25 1.28 -7.52
N ALA A 50 11.51 0.49 -8.56
CA ALA A 50 11.70 1.01 -9.92
C ALA A 50 10.45 1.71 -10.48
N ALA A 51 9.26 1.14 -10.24
CA ALA A 51 8.01 1.71 -10.75
C ALA A 51 7.57 2.99 -10.02
N THR A 52 7.77 3.05 -8.71
CA THR A 52 7.35 4.18 -7.87
C THR A 52 8.41 5.29 -7.79
N GLY A 53 9.68 4.94 -7.98
CA GLY A 53 10.82 5.79 -7.71
C GLY A 53 11.12 5.98 -6.22
N TYR A 54 10.37 5.32 -5.33
CA TYR A 54 10.62 5.33 -3.89
C TYR A 54 11.43 4.11 -3.47
N ARG A 55 12.21 4.25 -2.39
CA ARG A 55 12.93 3.14 -1.77
C ARG A 55 12.08 2.46 -0.70
N TRP A 56 12.41 1.21 -0.41
CA TRP A 56 11.88 0.50 0.75
C TRP A 56 12.14 1.28 2.04
N GLY A 57 11.11 1.44 2.87
CA GLY A 57 11.19 2.19 4.12
C GLY A 57 11.14 3.71 3.98
N GLU A 58 10.85 4.25 2.78
CA GLU A 58 10.74 5.69 2.50
C GLU A 58 9.90 6.44 3.57
N PRO A 59 10.51 7.36 4.34
CA PRO A 59 9.84 8.11 5.40
C PRO A 59 8.57 8.83 4.96
N ARG A 60 8.55 9.37 3.73
CA ARG A 60 7.38 10.06 3.18
C ARG A 60 6.13 9.15 3.10
N LEU A 61 6.35 7.85 2.94
CA LEU A 61 5.26 6.88 2.81
C LEU A 61 4.79 6.30 4.15
N HIS A 62 5.48 6.57 5.27
CA HIS A 62 5.16 5.98 6.58
C HIS A 62 3.72 6.24 7.00
N ARG A 63 3.20 7.46 6.77
CA ARG A 63 1.80 7.80 7.08
C ARG A 63 0.81 6.93 6.31
N HIS A 64 1.10 6.64 5.05
CA HIS A 64 0.24 5.81 4.20
C HIS A 64 0.33 4.34 4.59
N VAL A 65 1.54 3.84 4.85
CA VAL A 65 1.75 2.45 5.28
C VAL A 65 1.12 2.17 6.65
N ARG A 66 1.16 3.12 7.60
CA ARG A 66 0.43 2.99 8.88
C ARG A 66 -1.07 2.82 8.66
N LYS A 67 -1.69 3.62 7.79
CA LYS A 67 -3.12 3.47 7.46
C LYS A 67 -3.44 2.11 6.83
N LEU A 68 -2.57 1.63 5.94
CA LEU A 68 -2.72 0.31 5.31
C LEU A 68 -2.59 -0.82 6.34
N LEU A 69 -1.64 -0.69 7.27
CA LEU A 69 -1.45 -1.64 8.38
C LEU A 69 -2.66 -1.66 9.31
N GLU A 70 -3.12 -0.48 9.76
CA GLU A 70 -4.31 -0.34 10.60
C GLU A 70 -5.55 -0.95 9.93
N ALA A 71 -5.74 -0.69 8.63
CA ALA A 71 -6.85 -1.28 7.87
C ALA A 71 -6.73 -2.81 7.77
N ALA A 72 -5.53 -3.35 7.54
CA ALA A 72 -5.30 -4.78 7.48
C ALA A 72 -5.50 -5.47 8.85
N GLU A 73 -5.09 -4.82 9.94
CA GLU A 73 -5.25 -5.33 11.31
C GLU A 73 -6.69 -5.21 11.83
N ALA A 74 -7.49 -4.30 11.27
CA ALA A 74 -8.90 -4.15 11.61
C ALA A 74 -9.81 -5.26 11.04
N LEU A 75 -9.32 -6.06 10.08
CA LEU A 75 -10.05 -7.20 9.55
C LEU A 75 -10.15 -8.34 10.59
N PRO A 76 -11.20 -9.18 10.54
CA PRO A 76 -11.26 -10.40 11.33
C PRO A 76 -10.02 -11.26 11.11
N GLU A 77 -9.52 -11.90 12.17
CA GLU A 77 -8.24 -12.64 12.15
C GLU A 77 -8.11 -13.65 10.99
N HIS A 78 -9.21 -14.33 10.64
CA HIS A 78 -9.24 -15.32 9.56
C HIS A 78 -9.20 -14.70 8.15
N GLU A 79 -9.48 -13.41 8.01
CA GLU A 79 -9.37 -12.64 6.77
C GLU A 79 -8.05 -11.87 6.67
N GLN A 80 -7.30 -11.75 7.77
CA GLN A 80 -6.05 -11.00 7.80
C GLN A 80 -4.96 -11.70 6.98
N ASP A 81 -4.43 -10.97 6.00
CA ASP A 81 -3.20 -11.37 5.34
C ASP A 81 -1.99 -11.14 6.26
N ARG A 82 -1.61 -12.21 6.98
CA ARG A 82 -0.49 -12.19 7.92
C ARG A 82 0.85 -11.83 7.25
N ARG A 83 1.03 -12.11 5.96
CA ARG A 83 2.25 -11.71 5.24
C ARG A 83 2.24 -10.22 4.95
N TYR A 84 1.12 -9.68 4.49
CA TYR A 84 0.93 -8.25 4.26
C TYR A 84 1.21 -7.44 5.53
N VAL A 85 0.59 -7.81 6.66
CA VAL A 85 0.77 -7.15 7.97
C VAL A 85 2.24 -7.17 8.40
N ARG A 86 2.92 -8.31 8.31
CA ARG A 86 4.33 -8.44 8.68
C ARG A 86 5.23 -7.55 7.83
N VAL A 87 4.98 -7.51 6.53
CA VAL A 87 5.76 -6.72 5.57
C VAL A 87 5.54 -5.22 5.78
N ALA A 88 4.31 -4.80 6.06
CA ALA A 88 3.98 -3.42 6.41
C ALA A 88 4.67 -2.96 7.71
N ARG A 89 4.68 -3.80 8.76
CA ARG A 89 5.44 -3.54 9.99
C ARG A 89 6.95 -3.40 9.73
N ARG A 90 7.52 -4.32 8.94
CA ARG A 90 8.93 -4.26 8.53
C ARG A 90 9.26 -2.98 7.74
N PHE A 91 8.35 -2.49 6.90
CA PHE A 91 8.53 -1.23 6.19
C PHE A 91 8.68 -0.05 7.16
N LEU A 92 7.92 -0.06 8.26
CA LEU A 92 7.94 0.96 9.30
C LEU A 92 9.09 0.80 10.31
N GLY A 93 9.83 -0.31 10.26
CA GLY A 93 10.90 -0.62 11.21
C GLY A 93 10.42 -1.13 12.58
N THR A 94 9.19 -1.63 12.66
CA THR A 94 8.56 -2.21 13.87
C THR A 94 8.44 -3.71 13.75
#